data_AF-A0A1W9ZSW3-F1
#
_entry.id   AF-A0A1W9ZSW3-F1
#
_cell.length_a   1.000
_cell.length_b   1.000
_cell.length_c   1.000
_cell.angle_alpha   90.00
_cell.angle_beta   90.00
_cell.angle_gamma   90.00
#
_symmetry.space_group_name_H-M   'P 1'
#
loop_
_entity.id
_entity.type
_entity.pdbx_description
1 polymer ?
#
loop_
_entity_poly.entity_id
_entity_poly.type
_entity_poly.pdbx_seq_one_letter_code
_entity_poly.pdbx_strand_id
1 'polypeptide(L)' 'MLSVEDWAEIRRLHRAEGLPIKVIARVLGISKNTVKAALASDGPPKYERA' A
#
# COMPACT_ATOMS: atom_id res chain seq x y z
N MET A 1 -5.41 8.25 6.38
CA MET A 1 -5.16 8.62 4.97
C MET A 1 -3.83 8.01 4.58
N LEU A 2 -3.78 7.18 3.53
CA LEU A 2 -2.52 6.55 3.08
C LEU A 2 -1.69 7.62 2.37
N SER A 3 -0.44 7.86 2.80
CA SER A 3 0.42 8.82 2.09
C SER A 3 0.90 8.24 0.75
N VAL A 4 1.45 9.09 -0.12
CA VAL A 4 2.12 8.64 -1.35
C VAL A 4 3.30 7.72 -1.02
N GLU A 5 3.99 7.97 0.09
CA GLU A 5 5.11 7.16 0.58
C GLU A 5 4.65 5.78 1.02
N ASP A 6 3.58 5.68 1.83
CA ASP A 6 3.01 4.39 2.24
C ASP A 6 2.52 3.58 1.03
N TRP A 7 1.92 4.24 0.04
CA TRP A 7 1.49 3.60 -1.21
C TRP A 7 2.67 3.01 -1.99
N ALA A 8 3.75 3.78 -2.13
CA ALA A 8 4.96 3.34 -2.81
C ALA A 8 5.63 2.17 -2.05
N GLU A 9 5.69 2.24 -0.72
CA GLU A 9 6.26 1.19 0.12
C GLU A 9 5.47 -0.11 0.01
N ILE A 10 4.13 -0.07 0.05
CA ILE A 10 3.28 -1.26 -0.17
C ILE A 10 3.58 -1.91 -1.52
N ARG A 11 3.70 -1.10 -2.59
CA ARG A 11 4.02 -1.63 -3.94
C ARG A 11 5.42 -2.21 -4.00
N ARG A 12 6.41 -1.59 -3.37
CA ARG A 12 7.79 -2.09 -3.31
C ARG A 12 7.85 -3.44 -2.60
N LEU A 13 7.29 -3.53 -1.39
CA LEU A 13 7.28 -4.77 -0.60
C LEU A 13 6.61 -5.93 -1.35
N HIS A 14 5.55 -5.65 -2.11
CA HIS A 14 4.87 -6.70 -2.88
C HIS A 14 5.59 -7.06 -4.18
N ARG A 15 5.98 -6.08 -4.99
CA ARG A 15 6.47 -6.31 -6.36
C ARG A 15 7.97 -6.57 -6.42
N ALA A 16 8.76 -5.88 -5.60
CA ALA A 16 10.21 -6.06 -5.58
C ALA A 16 10.62 -7.18 -4.60
N GLU A 17 10.03 -7.20 -3.39
CA GLU A 17 10.38 -8.19 -2.38
C GLU A 17 9.49 -9.44 -2.39
N GLY A 18 8.40 -9.44 -3.16
CA GLY A 18 7.52 -10.61 -3.29
C GLY A 18 6.73 -10.94 -2.03
N LEU A 19 6.62 -10.00 -1.08
CA LEU A 19 5.96 -10.27 0.19
C LEU A 19 4.43 -10.46 0.01
N PRO A 20 3.83 -11.47 0.66
CA PRO A 20 2.38 -11.65 0.62
C PRO A 20 1.64 -10.49 1.29
N ILE A 21 0.45 -10.17 0.79
CA ILE A 21 -0.45 -9.11 1.32
C ILE A 21 -0.63 -9.21 2.85
N LYS A 22 -0.75 -10.43 3.40
CA LYS A 22 -0.94 -10.66 4.84
C LYS A 22 0.30 -10.24 5.64
N VAL A 23 1.50 -10.44 5.10
CA VAL A 23 2.76 -10.04 5.73
C VAL A 23 2.88 -8.52 5.69
N ILE A 24 2.65 -7.89 4.54
CA ILE A 24 2.69 -6.43 4.37
C ILE A 24 1.72 -5.75 5.34
N ALA A 25 0.48 -6.24 5.43
CA ALA A 25 -0.52 -5.73 6.35
C ALA A 25 -0.05 -5.79 7.83
N ARG A 26 0.63 -6.86 8.22
CA ARG A 26 1.17 -7.03 9.57
C ARG A 26 2.38 -6.14 9.84
N VAL A 27 3.28 -5.99 8.87
CA VAL A 27 4.49 -5.16 8.99
C VAL A 27 4.13 -3.68 9.10
N LEU A 28 3.21 -3.21 8.26
CA LEU A 28 2.80 -1.80 8.23
C LEU A 28 1.66 -1.48 9.21
N GLY A 29 1.09 -2.47 9.89
CA GLY A 29 -0.01 -2.26 10.85
C GLY A 29 -1.32 -1.78 10.21
N ILE A 30 -1.53 -2.07 8.92
CA ILE A 30 -2.71 -1.63 8.15
C ILE A 30 -3.60 -2.81 7.75
N SER A 31 -4.83 -2.50 7.36
CA SER A 31 -5.78 -3.49 6.89
C SER A 31 -5.34 -4.10 5.55
N LYS A 32 -5.59 -5.41 5.37
CA LYS A 32 -5.38 -6.10 4.08
C LYS A 32 -6.10 -5.42 2.91
N ASN A 33 -7.26 -4.80 3.18
CA ASN A 33 -8.01 -4.06 2.16
C ASN A 33 -7.27 -2.80 1.69
N THR A 34 -6.57 -2.12 2.59
CA THR A 34 -5.70 -0.98 2.25
C THR A 34 -4.55 -1.41 1.35
N VAL A 35 -3.90 -2.54 1.68
CA VAL A 35 -2.84 -3.12 0.84
C VAL A 35 -3.38 -3.48 -0.56
N LYS A 36 -4.53 -4.15 -0.63
CA LYS A 36 -5.19 -4.48 -1.91
C LYS A 36 -5.51 -3.23 -2.73
N ALA A 37 -6.07 -2.21 -2.10
CA ALA A 37 -6.39 -0.94 -2.76
C ALA A 37 -5.14 -0.24 -3.31
N ALA A 38 -4.05 -0.20 -2.52
CA ALA A 38 -2.78 0.38 -2.95
C ALA A 38 -2.15 -0.38 -4.13
N LEU A 39 -2.23 -1.72 -4.14
CA LEU A 39 -1.73 -2.53 -5.25
C LEU A 39 -2.57 -2.39 -6.53
N ALA A 40 -3.90 -2.26 -6.37
CA ALA A 40 -4.84 -2.10 -7.47
C ALA A 40 -4.82 -0.70 -8.09
N SER A 41 -4.50 0.34 -7.29
CA SER A 41 -4.37 1.70 -7.80
C SER A 41 -3.15 1.80 -8.72
N ASP A 42 -3.36 2.31 -9.94
CA ASP A 42 -2.30 2.46 -10.94
C ASP A 42 -1.35 3.61 -10.57
N GLY A 43 -1.91 4.69 -10.04
CA GLY A 43 -1.20 5.86 -9.53
C GLY A 43 -1.32 6.04 -8.01
N PRO A 44 -0.54 6.97 -7.44
CA PRO A 44 -0.60 7.29 -6.02
C PRO A 44 -1.99 7.78 -5.61
N PRO A 45 -2.41 7.59 -4.35
CA PRO A 45 -3.67 8.13 -3.87
C PRO A 45 -3.67 9.65 -4.09
N LYS A 46 -4.64 10.15 -4.87
CA LYS A 46 -4.84 11.59 -5.04
C LYS A 46 -5.24 12.16 -3.69
N TYR A 47 -4.37 12.97 -3.12
CA TYR A 47 -4.60 13.63 -1.86
C TYR A 47 -5.48 14.86 -2.13
N GLU A 48 -6.81 14.72 -2.07
CA GLU A 48 -7.70 15.88 -1.92
C GLU A 48 -7.60 16.34 -0.45
N ARG A 49 -6.76 17.35 -0.21
CA ARG A 49 -6.92 18.20 0.98
C ARG A 49 -8.16 19.06 0.71
N ALA A 50 -9.25 18.78 1.43
CA ALA A 50 -10.30 19.76 1.66
C ALA A 50 -9.83 20.77 2.72
#